data_AF-A0A1M3TML6-F1
#
_entry.id   AF-A0A1M3TML6-F1
#
_cell.length_a   1.000
_cell.length_b   1.000
_cell.length_c   1.000
_cell.angle_alpha   90.00
_cell.angle_beta   90.00
_cell.angle_gamma   90.00
#
_symmetry.space_group_name_H-M   'P 1'
#
loop_
_entity.id
_entity.type
_entity.pdbx_description
1 polymer ?
#
loop_
_entity_poly.entity_id
_entity_poly.type
_entity_poly.pdbx_seq_one_letter_code
_entity_poly.pdbx_strand_id
1 'polypeptide(L)'
;MSPSITSPRPSTPETQHQRLNSSPPPTNILLNHHTLLTTNPEAFKFQAAASLQLRLNPTIPNDSSLIPPPSDTNLIISPYNTPHHLLDLQTLNPASQLLAKALTLFHPIRLDYATAPYTESFNWDSVFGFLRKQAKSEGYTWGKRHENLFYVVVFRSTLTADADGEKLHVLDEMSLREAVAGGGLLKYWFGNVDGERRGLATCEFSTL
;
A
#
# COMPACT_ATOMS: atom_id res chain seq x y z
N MET A 1 -78.66 -33.76 -15.31
CA MET A 1 -77.52 -34.25 -16.10
C MET A 1 -76.23 -33.71 -15.46
N SER A 2 -75.46 -34.64 -14.91
CA SER A 2 -74.05 -34.64 -14.45
C SER A 2 -73.40 -33.38 -13.87
N PRO A 3 -73.03 -33.40 -12.57
CA PRO A 3 -71.90 -32.65 -12.02
C PRO A 3 -70.62 -33.52 -12.07
N SER A 4 -69.45 -32.94 -12.35
CA SER A 4 -68.16 -33.65 -12.27
C SER A 4 -67.06 -32.65 -11.87
N ILE A 5 -66.75 -32.59 -10.58
CA ILE A 5 -65.58 -33.19 -9.91
C ILE A 5 -64.28 -32.42 -10.21
N THR A 6 -63.99 -31.52 -9.28
CA THR A 6 -62.70 -30.89 -9.02
C THR A 6 -61.62 -31.96 -8.79
N SER A 7 -60.55 -31.92 -9.57
CA SER A 7 -59.32 -32.69 -9.29
C SER A 7 -58.28 -31.74 -8.68
N PRO A 8 -57.67 -32.05 -7.52
CA PRO A 8 -56.54 -31.29 -7.00
C PRO A 8 -55.26 -31.64 -7.78
N ARG A 9 -54.58 -30.63 -8.31
CA ARG A 9 -53.29 -30.78 -9.00
C ARG A 9 -52.14 -30.75 -7.97
N PRO A 10 -51.12 -31.62 -8.09
CA PRO A 10 -50.07 -31.76 -7.07
C PRO A 10 -49.18 -30.51 -6.98
N SER A 11 -48.86 -30.13 -5.76
CA SER A 11 -47.84 -29.13 -5.40
C SER A 11 -46.47 -29.56 -5.93
N THR A 12 -45.89 -28.73 -6.80
CA THR A 12 -44.52 -28.90 -7.30
C THR A 12 -43.56 -28.31 -6.27
N PRO A 13 -42.50 -29.02 -5.85
CA PRO A 13 -41.58 -28.50 -4.85
C PRO A 13 -40.78 -27.32 -5.40
N GLU A 14 -40.75 -26.25 -4.60
CA GLU A 14 -40.00 -25.03 -4.82
C GLU A 14 -38.54 -25.34 -5.16
N THR A 15 -38.14 -25.08 -6.40
CA THR A 15 -36.72 -25.02 -6.74
C THR A 15 -36.21 -23.67 -6.29
N GLN A 16 -35.81 -23.58 -5.01
CA GLN A 16 -34.98 -22.49 -4.53
C GLN A 16 -33.65 -22.56 -5.28
N HIS A 17 -33.56 -21.83 -6.39
CA HIS A 17 -32.27 -21.40 -6.93
C HIS A 17 -31.67 -20.43 -5.92
N GLN A 18 -31.04 -20.97 -4.88
CA GLN A 18 -30.00 -20.27 -4.14
C GLN A 18 -28.92 -19.92 -5.16
N ARG A 19 -29.00 -18.70 -5.70
CA ARG A 19 -27.81 -18.02 -6.17
C ARG A 19 -26.87 -18.02 -4.97
N LEU A 20 -25.87 -18.87 -5.00
CA LEU A 20 -24.67 -18.69 -4.21
C LEU A 20 -24.12 -17.32 -4.57
N ASN A 21 -24.54 -16.30 -3.82
CA ASN A 21 -23.78 -15.08 -3.67
C ASN A 21 -22.55 -15.46 -2.85
N SER A 22 -21.61 -16.16 -3.47
CA SER A 22 -20.26 -16.23 -2.95
C SER A 22 -19.61 -14.89 -3.25
N SER A 23 -19.86 -13.91 -2.37
CA SER A 23 -18.93 -12.80 -2.21
C SER A 23 -17.54 -13.42 -2.02
N PRO A 24 -16.54 -13.07 -2.84
CA PRO A 24 -15.18 -13.55 -2.59
C PRO A 24 -14.78 -13.16 -1.16
N PRO A 25 -14.07 -14.03 -0.43
CA PRO A 25 -13.65 -13.72 0.94
C PRO A 25 -12.82 -12.43 0.94
N PRO A 26 -12.97 -11.56 1.96
CA PRO A 26 -12.19 -10.33 2.07
C PRO A 26 -10.72 -10.71 2.06
N THR A 27 -10.01 -10.25 1.04
CA THR A 27 -8.60 -10.56 0.86
C THR A 27 -7.81 -9.61 1.75
N ASN A 28 -7.80 -9.87 3.06
CA ASN A 28 -7.01 -9.07 4.00
C ASN A 28 -5.53 -9.31 3.70
N ILE A 29 -4.88 -8.35 3.05
CA ILE A 29 -3.43 -8.35 2.87
C ILE A 29 -2.80 -8.28 4.25
N LEU A 30 -2.10 -9.35 4.65
CA LEU A 30 -1.35 -9.42 5.90
C LEU A 30 0.07 -8.91 5.67
N LEU A 31 0.72 -8.46 6.74
CA LEU A 31 2.09 -7.98 6.70
C LEU A 31 3.04 -9.02 7.29
N ASN A 32 4.15 -9.26 6.60
CA ASN A 32 5.34 -9.90 7.16
C ASN A 32 6.04 -8.91 8.10
N HIS A 33 6.62 -9.44 9.18
CA HIS A 33 7.45 -8.63 10.07
C HIS A 33 8.63 -8.03 9.30
N HIS A 34 8.92 -6.75 9.54
CA HIS A 34 9.90 -5.98 8.77
C HIS A 34 11.33 -6.58 8.81
N THR A 35 11.67 -7.31 9.88
CA THR A 35 12.97 -8.00 10.03
C THR A 35 13.16 -9.18 9.09
N LEU A 36 12.09 -9.66 8.43
CA LEU A 36 12.19 -10.70 7.41
C LEU A 36 12.61 -10.14 6.05
N LEU A 37 12.68 -8.81 5.92
CA LEU A 37 13.09 -8.14 4.69
C LEU A 37 14.54 -7.66 4.78
N THR A 38 15.08 -7.35 3.61
CA THR A 38 16.41 -6.75 3.49
C THR A 38 16.53 -5.43 4.25
N THR A 39 17.75 -5.07 4.60
CA THR A 39 18.11 -3.74 5.10
C THR A 39 18.85 -2.91 4.03
N ASN A 40 18.98 -3.42 2.80
CA ASN A 40 19.65 -2.73 1.70
C ASN A 40 18.78 -1.56 1.18
N PRO A 41 19.21 -0.29 1.32
CA PRO A 41 18.45 0.86 0.87
C PRO A 41 18.18 0.86 -0.63
N GLU A 42 19.12 0.38 -1.46
CA GLU A 42 18.97 0.37 -2.92
C GLU A 42 17.81 -0.53 -3.37
N ALA A 43 17.58 -1.64 -2.65
CA ALA A 43 16.46 -2.54 -2.93
C ALA A 43 15.10 -1.85 -2.66
N PHE A 44 15.03 -1.04 -1.61
CA PHE A 44 13.83 -0.24 -1.31
C PHE A 44 13.62 0.91 -2.28
N LYS A 45 14.71 1.55 -2.73
CA LYS A 45 14.64 2.67 -3.67
C LYS A 45 14.23 2.24 -5.07
N PHE A 46 14.80 1.14 -5.58
CA PHE A 46 14.77 0.83 -7.03
C PHE A 46 14.08 -0.48 -7.38
N GLN A 47 13.85 -1.37 -6.41
CA GLN A 47 13.28 -2.71 -6.66
C GLN A 47 11.96 -2.94 -5.92
N ALA A 48 11.40 -1.90 -5.32
CA ALA A 48 10.17 -1.96 -4.54
C ALA A 48 10.19 -3.04 -3.44
N ALA A 49 11.35 -3.30 -2.81
CA ALA A 49 11.51 -4.40 -1.85
C ALA A 49 10.52 -4.34 -0.67
N ALA A 50 10.00 -3.16 -0.32
CA ALA A 50 8.97 -3.00 0.71
C ALA A 50 7.67 -3.77 0.38
N SER A 51 7.35 -3.96 -0.91
CA SER A 51 6.14 -4.70 -1.30
C SER A 51 6.20 -6.17 -0.92
N LEU A 52 7.39 -6.73 -0.64
CA LEU A 52 7.55 -8.09 -0.13
C LEU A 52 7.02 -8.26 1.30
N GLN A 53 6.70 -7.17 2.01
CA GLN A 53 5.95 -7.25 3.27
C GLN A 53 4.52 -7.73 3.04
N LEU A 54 3.93 -7.46 1.87
CA LEU A 54 2.52 -7.75 1.59
C LEU A 54 2.32 -9.23 1.25
N ARG A 55 1.64 -9.95 2.14
CA ARG A 55 1.17 -11.33 1.88
C ARG A 55 -0.18 -11.29 1.18
N LEU A 56 -0.13 -11.43 -0.15
CA LEU A 56 -1.32 -11.55 -0.98
C LEU A 56 -1.92 -12.95 -0.85
N ASN A 57 -3.24 -13.04 -0.65
CA ASN A 57 -3.97 -14.31 -0.49
C ASN A 57 -3.37 -15.24 0.57
N PRO A 58 -3.30 -14.84 1.85
CA PRO A 58 -2.84 -15.74 2.89
C PRO A 58 -3.70 -17.00 2.86
N THR A 59 -3.09 -18.17 2.75
CA THR A 59 -3.78 -19.44 2.93
C THR A 59 -4.31 -19.45 4.36
N ILE A 60 -5.59 -19.12 4.56
CA ILE A 60 -6.25 -19.34 5.83
C ILE A 60 -6.41 -20.86 5.92
N PRO A 61 -5.76 -21.55 6.87
CA PRO A 61 -5.98 -22.97 7.03
C PRO A 61 -7.48 -23.18 7.29
N ASN A 62 -8.12 -24.07 6.54
CA ASN A 62 -9.53 -24.48 6.78
C ASN A 62 -9.73 -25.16 8.14
N ASP A 63 -8.64 -25.36 8.88
CA ASP A 63 -8.64 -25.90 10.23
C ASP A 63 -8.69 -24.74 11.23
N SER A 64 -9.86 -24.55 11.85
CA SER A 64 -10.10 -23.56 12.91
C SER A 64 -9.19 -23.74 14.14
N SER A 65 -8.37 -24.79 14.21
CA SER A 65 -7.37 -25.00 15.26
C SER A 65 -6.01 -24.36 14.97
N LEU A 66 -5.75 -23.91 13.74
CA LEU A 66 -4.49 -23.26 13.36
C LEU A 66 -4.65 -21.74 13.46
N ILE A 67 -3.99 -21.15 14.46
CA ILE A 67 -3.86 -19.70 14.61
C ILE A 67 -3.19 -19.17 13.32
N PRO A 68 -3.85 -18.28 12.54
CA PRO A 68 -3.21 -17.70 11.37
C PRO A 68 -1.93 -16.98 11.80
N PRO A 69 -0.84 -17.10 11.02
CA PRO A 69 0.43 -16.47 11.37
C PRO A 69 0.22 -14.96 11.60
N PRO A 70 0.72 -14.40 12.73
CA PRO A 70 0.42 -13.03 13.12
C PRO A 70 0.75 -12.06 12.00
N SER A 71 -0.12 -11.06 11.81
CA SER A 71 0.18 -9.94 10.92
C SER A 71 0.87 -8.86 11.74
N ASP A 72 1.95 -8.32 11.19
CA ASP A 72 2.49 -7.05 11.69
C ASP A 72 1.54 -5.90 11.33
N THR A 73 1.71 -4.75 11.97
CA THR A 73 1.02 -3.49 11.66
C THR A 73 2.00 -2.44 11.12
N ASN A 74 3.30 -2.64 11.33
CA ASN A 74 4.35 -1.70 10.96
C ASN A 74 4.81 -1.91 9.52
N LEU A 75 4.60 -0.88 8.69
CA LEU A 75 4.94 -0.88 7.28
C LEU A 75 6.25 -0.13 7.02
N ILE A 76 7.11 -0.70 6.16
CA ILE A 76 8.29 -0.03 5.64
C ILE A 76 7.84 0.98 4.58
N ILE A 77 8.00 2.25 4.90
CA ILE A 77 7.58 3.37 4.04
C ILE A 77 8.74 4.18 3.49
N SER A 78 9.99 3.75 3.69
CA SER A 78 11.17 4.47 3.23
C SER A 78 12.33 3.52 2.91
N PRO A 79 13.46 4.03 2.38
CA PRO A 79 14.69 3.27 2.29
C PRO A 79 15.33 2.88 3.63
N TYR A 80 14.76 3.31 4.76
CA TYR A 80 15.21 2.96 6.12
C TYR A 80 14.31 1.87 6.73
N ASN A 81 14.90 0.71 7.02
CA ASN A 81 14.23 -0.42 7.68
C ASN A 81 14.68 -0.56 9.14
N THR A 82 14.33 0.40 9.98
CA THR A 82 14.54 0.34 11.44
C THR A 82 13.25 0.76 12.17
N PRO A 83 13.04 0.32 13.43
CA PRO A 83 11.75 0.49 14.11
C PRO A 83 11.21 1.93 14.16
N HIS A 84 12.10 2.92 14.24
CA HIS A 84 11.72 4.35 14.31
C HIS A 84 11.28 4.96 12.97
N HIS A 85 11.39 4.22 11.87
CA HIS A 85 11.04 4.67 10.53
C HIS A 85 9.87 3.89 9.92
N LEU A 86 9.24 3.01 10.69
CA LEU A 86 8.09 2.24 10.26
C LEU A 86 6.80 3.01 10.52
N LEU A 87 5.84 2.86 9.61
CA LEU A 87 4.50 3.41 9.75
C LEU A 87 3.58 2.38 10.40
N ASP A 88 3.02 2.70 11.57
CA ASP A 88 1.96 1.89 12.15
C ASP A 88 0.63 2.12 11.42
N LEU A 89 0.20 1.13 10.63
CA LEU A 89 -1.03 1.21 9.85
C LEU A 89 -2.30 1.36 10.71
N GLN A 90 -2.26 0.98 11.99
CA GLN A 90 -3.43 1.13 12.87
C GLN A 90 -3.74 2.59 13.18
N THR A 91 -2.78 3.49 13.00
CA THR A 91 -2.97 4.94 13.19
C THR A 91 -3.71 5.62 12.03
N LEU A 92 -3.91 4.90 10.92
CA LEU A 92 -4.44 5.44 9.67
C LEU A 92 -5.90 5.06 9.41
N ASN A 93 -6.63 5.95 8.76
CA ASN A 93 -7.93 5.62 8.19
C ASN A 93 -7.80 4.58 7.05
N PRO A 94 -8.90 3.89 6.66
CA PRO A 94 -8.82 2.84 5.65
C PRO A 94 -8.27 3.28 4.29
N ALA A 95 -8.59 4.50 3.83
CA ALA A 95 -8.10 5.01 2.55
C ALA A 95 -6.56 5.18 2.57
N SER A 96 -6.05 5.75 3.66
CA SER A 96 -4.62 5.95 3.90
C SER A 96 -3.89 4.61 4.04
N GLN A 97 -4.49 3.61 4.70
CA GLN A 97 -3.91 2.25 4.77
C GLN A 97 -3.79 1.60 3.40
N LEU A 98 -4.84 1.71 2.56
CA LEU A 98 -4.84 1.19 1.19
C LEU A 98 -3.74 1.86 0.36
N LEU A 99 -3.63 3.18 0.42
CA LEU A 99 -2.61 3.92 -0.33
C LEU A 99 -1.20 3.63 0.17
N ALA A 100 -0.97 3.58 1.49
CA ALA A 100 0.33 3.26 2.07
C ALA A 100 0.82 1.87 1.61
N LYS A 101 -0.06 0.86 1.65
CA LYS A 101 0.25 -0.48 1.11
C LYS A 101 0.57 -0.43 -0.38
N ALA A 102 -0.17 0.31 -1.19
CA ALA A 102 0.12 0.45 -2.62
C ALA A 102 1.46 1.15 -2.89
N LEU A 103 1.83 2.15 -2.09
CA LEU A 103 3.10 2.90 -2.19
C LEU A 103 4.33 2.05 -1.84
N THR A 104 4.17 0.85 -1.30
CA THR A 104 5.28 -0.12 -1.19
C THR A 104 5.86 -0.51 -2.55
N LEU A 105 5.05 -0.42 -3.63
CA LEU A 105 5.47 -0.66 -5.01
C LEU A 105 6.19 0.53 -5.64
N PHE A 106 6.19 1.70 -5.00
CA PHE A 106 6.68 2.96 -5.57
C PHE A 106 8.18 2.91 -5.83
N HIS A 107 8.59 3.11 -7.09
CA HIS A 107 9.99 3.18 -7.54
C HIS A 107 10.10 4.00 -8.84
N PRO A 108 11.27 4.57 -9.15
CA PRO A 108 11.46 5.31 -10.38
C PRO A 108 11.52 4.36 -11.59
N ILE A 109 11.00 4.80 -12.74
CA ILE A 109 10.95 4.01 -13.98
C ILE A 109 11.92 4.51 -15.06
N ARG A 110 12.70 5.54 -14.75
CA ARG A 110 13.63 6.20 -15.66
C ARG A 110 14.86 6.70 -14.91
N LEU A 111 16.02 6.73 -15.57
CA LEU A 111 17.29 7.07 -14.92
C LEU A 111 17.43 8.56 -14.56
N ASP A 112 16.75 9.43 -15.30
CA ASP A 112 16.75 10.89 -15.16
C ASP A 112 15.65 11.41 -14.21
N TYR A 113 15.12 10.56 -13.32
CA TYR A 113 14.01 10.89 -12.39
C TYR A 113 14.27 12.19 -11.60
N ALA A 114 15.53 12.49 -11.30
CA ALA A 114 15.95 13.65 -10.51
C ALA A 114 15.61 14.99 -11.18
N THR A 115 15.39 15.01 -12.51
CA THR A 115 15.07 16.22 -13.28
C THR A 115 13.84 16.09 -14.18
N ALA A 116 13.45 14.87 -14.56
CA ALA A 116 12.25 14.63 -15.34
C ALA A 116 10.95 15.02 -14.59
N PRO A 117 9.84 15.28 -15.31
CA PRO A 117 8.54 15.57 -14.70
C PRO A 117 8.12 14.49 -13.71
N TYR A 118 7.73 14.90 -12.49
CA TYR A 118 7.52 13.97 -11.37
C TYR A 118 6.50 12.85 -11.67
N THR A 119 5.38 13.19 -12.31
CA THR A 119 4.33 12.23 -12.67
C THR A 119 4.76 11.21 -13.72
N GLU A 120 5.84 11.47 -14.46
CA GLU A 120 6.41 10.58 -15.47
C GLU A 120 7.66 9.84 -14.96
N SER A 121 8.18 10.22 -13.79
CA SER A 121 9.41 9.64 -13.22
C SER A 121 9.19 8.32 -12.50
N PHE A 122 7.97 8.03 -12.06
CA PHE A 122 7.65 6.91 -11.18
C PHE A 122 6.54 6.02 -11.74
N ASN A 123 6.46 4.79 -11.23
CA ASN A 123 5.52 3.75 -11.66
C ASN A 123 4.06 3.97 -11.16
N TRP A 124 3.54 5.20 -11.23
CA TRP A 124 2.21 5.56 -10.73
C TRP A 124 1.08 4.65 -11.22
N ASP A 125 1.12 4.25 -12.50
CA ASP A 125 0.12 3.34 -13.07
C ASP A 125 0.06 1.99 -12.34
N SER A 126 1.22 1.46 -11.92
CA SER A 126 1.30 0.22 -11.17
C SER A 126 0.81 0.41 -9.74
N VAL A 127 1.19 1.51 -9.08
CA VAL A 127 0.74 1.86 -7.73
C VAL A 127 -0.78 2.00 -7.70
N PHE A 128 -1.36 2.83 -8.56
CA PHE A 128 -2.82 3.03 -8.62
C PHE A 128 -3.56 1.80 -9.16
N GLY A 129 -2.94 1.02 -10.04
CA GLY A 129 -3.46 -0.26 -10.49
C GLY A 129 -3.62 -1.26 -9.35
N PHE A 130 -2.61 -1.35 -8.48
CA PHE A 130 -2.66 -2.17 -7.27
C PHE A 130 -3.69 -1.63 -6.27
N LEU A 131 -3.69 -0.32 -5.99
CA LEU A 131 -4.64 0.33 -5.09
C LEU A 131 -6.10 0.00 -5.46
N ARG A 132 -6.46 0.11 -6.75
CA ARG A 132 -7.81 -0.22 -7.23
C ARG A 132 -8.17 -1.69 -7.04
N LYS A 133 -7.23 -2.60 -7.32
CA LYS A 133 -7.43 -4.04 -7.11
C LYS A 133 -7.64 -4.37 -5.63
N GLN A 134 -6.81 -3.78 -4.77
CA GLN A 134 -6.88 -3.96 -3.33
C GLN A 134 -8.17 -3.40 -2.73
N ALA A 135 -8.54 -2.16 -3.08
CA ALA A 135 -9.80 -1.57 -2.63
C ALA A 135 -11.00 -2.45 -3.01
N LYS A 136 -10.99 -2.99 -4.24
CA LYS A 136 -12.03 -3.92 -4.71
C LYS A 136 -12.04 -5.24 -3.92
N SER A 137 -10.87 -5.82 -3.63
CA SER A 137 -10.78 -7.10 -2.90
C SER A 137 -11.14 -6.98 -1.42
N GLU A 138 -10.95 -5.81 -0.83
CA GLU A 138 -11.34 -5.49 0.55
C GLU A 138 -12.78 -4.95 0.65
N GLY A 139 -13.49 -4.80 -0.48
CA GLY A 139 -14.84 -4.23 -0.51
C GLY A 139 -14.90 -2.74 -0.15
N TYR A 140 -13.77 -2.04 -0.21
CA TYR A 140 -13.68 -0.63 0.11
C TYR A 140 -14.34 0.23 -0.98
N THR A 141 -15.28 1.08 -0.55
CA THR A 141 -15.93 2.05 -1.41
C THR A 141 -15.38 3.43 -1.13
N TRP A 142 -14.81 4.06 -2.15
CA TRP A 142 -14.29 5.42 -2.05
C TRP A 142 -15.42 6.41 -1.81
N GLY A 143 -15.27 7.20 -0.74
CA GLY A 143 -16.21 8.26 -0.36
C GLY A 143 -16.10 9.50 -1.24
N LYS A 144 -16.44 10.66 -0.67
CA LYS A 144 -16.35 11.92 -1.42
C LYS A 144 -14.88 12.27 -1.66
N ARG A 145 -14.62 13.03 -2.73
CA ARG A 145 -13.25 13.43 -3.11
C ARG A 145 -12.49 14.15 -1.98
N HIS A 146 -13.16 15.02 -1.23
CA HIS A 146 -12.52 15.78 -0.15
C HIS A 146 -12.15 14.94 1.07
N GLU A 147 -12.73 13.75 1.21
CA GLU A 147 -12.40 12.78 2.28
C GLU A 147 -11.17 11.92 1.88
N ASN A 148 -10.70 12.04 0.63
CA ASN A 148 -9.65 11.22 0.04
C ASN A 148 -8.60 12.09 -0.66
N LEU A 149 -8.15 13.14 0.05
CA LEU A 149 -7.10 14.04 -0.41
C LEU A 149 -5.74 13.58 0.12
N PHE A 150 -4.81 13.43 -0.81
CA PHE A 150 -3.43 13.10 -0.52
C PHE A 150 -2.53 14.14 -1.15
N TYR A 151 -1.42 14.44 -0.50
CA TYR A 151 -0.46 15.44 -0.93
C TYR A 151 0.85 14.78 -1.30
N VAL A 152 1.53 15.37 -2.28
CA VAL A 152 2.88 15.03 -2.65
C VAL A 152 3.74 16.25 -2.41
N VAL A 153 4.85 16.07 -1.69
CA VAL A 153 5.89 17.09 -1.55
C VAL A 153 7.13 16.57 -2.26
N VAL A 154 7.61 17.32 -3.26
CA VAL A 154 8.79 16.94 -4.05
C VAL A 154 9.93 17.91 -3.76
N PHE A 155 11.03 17.38 -3.24
CA PHE A 155 12.26 18.12 -3.01
C PHE A 155 13.22 17.85 -4.15
N ARG A 156 13.64 18.89 -4.87
CA ARG A 156 14.72 18.82 -5.85
C ARG A 156 15.89 19.65 -5.36
N SER A 157 17.07 19.06 -5.39
CA SER A 157 18.28 19.68 -4.84
C SER A 157 19.46 19.52 -5.79
N THR A 158 20.49 20.33 -5.59
CA THR A 158 21.79 20.16 -6.23
C THR A 158 22.84 20.30 -5.13
N LEU A 159 23.64 19.25 -4.92
CA LEU A 159 24.65 19.26 -3.87
C LEU A 159 25.86 20.09 -4.29
N THR A 160 26.31 20.99 -3.43
CA THR A 160 27.58 21.70 -3.59
C THR A 160 28.76 20.73 -3.56
N ALA A 161 29.90 21.10 -4.15
CA ALA A 161 31.06 20.21 -4.29
C ALA A 161 31.55 19.60 -2.96
N ASP A 162 31.46 20.39 -1.89
CA ASP A 162 31.91 20.14 -0.52
C ASP A 162 30.82 19.55 0.40
N ALA A 163 29.63 19.25 -0.12
CA ALA A 163 28.55 18.66 0.66
C ALA A 163 28.98 17.33 1.30
N ASP A 164 28.78 17.23 2.62
CA ASP A 164 29.10 16.05 3.42
C ASP A 164 27.94 15.04 3.37
N GLY A 165 28.10 14.00 2.55
CA GLY A 165 27.07 12.99 2.31
C GLY A 165 26.66 12.24 3.58
N GLU A 166 27.59 11.97 4.49
CA GLU A 166 27.31 11.26 5.75
C GLU A 166 26.46 12.13 6.68
N LYS A 167 26.78 13.42 6.81
CA LYS A 167 25.95 14.33 7.60
C LYS A 167 24.56 14.51 7.01
N LEU A 168 24.46 14.62 5.68
CA LEU A 168 23.16 14.69 5.00
C LEU A 168 22.34 13.43 5.26
N HIS A 169 22.97 12.26 5.23
CA HIS A 169 22.30 10.99 5.54
C HIS A 169 21.77 10.95 6.97
N VAL A 170 22.56 11.39 7.96
CA VAL A 170 22.11 11.46 9.37
C VAL A 170 20.94 12.43 9.54
N LEU A 171 21.00 13.60 8.90
CA LEU A 171 19.92 14.58 8.95
C LEU A 171 18.63 14.05 8.31
N ASP A 172 18.76 13.34 7.19
CA ASP A 172 17.64 12.72 6.49
C ASP A 172 16.94 11.66 7.35
N GLU A 173 17.72 10.76 7.94
CA GLU A 173 17.23 9.71 8.83
C GLU A 173 16.50 10.32 10.05
N MET A 174 17.10 11.33 10.69
CA MET A 174 16.47 12.02 11.81
C MET A 174 15.17 12.74 11.42
N SER A 175 15.14 13.37 10.25
CA SER A 175 13.95 14.08 9.75
C SER A 175 12.81 13.11 9.46
N LEU A 176 13.12 11.94 8.90
CA LEU A 176 12.12 10.89 8.68
C LEU A 176 11.53 10.41 10.00
N ARG A 177 12.36 10.14 11.01
CA ARG A 177 11.88 9.75 12.33
C ARG A 177 10.90 10.76 12.91
N GLU A 178 11.20 12.06 12.79
CA GLU A 178 10.31 13.13 13.23
C GLU A 178 9.00 13.14 12.43
N ALA A 179 9.07 12.98 11.11
CA ALA A 179 7.89 12.95 10.25
C ALA A 179 6.97 11.75 10.52
N VAL A 180 7.54 10.57 10.79
CA VAL A 180 6.78 9.38 11.22
C VAL A 180 6.09 9.64 12.55
N ALA A 181 6.81 10.19 13.53
CA ALA A 181 6.24 10.53 14.83
C ALA A 181 5.16 11.62 14.75
N GLY A 182 5.27 12.56 13.80
CA GLY A 182 4.29 13.62 13.56
C GLY A 182 2.99 13.14 12.89
N GLY A 183 3.01 11.96 12.26
CA GLY A 183 1.85 11.38 11.58
C GLY A 183 1.56 11.94 10.19
N GLY A 184 0.61 11.31 9.50
CA GLY A 184 0.17 11.72 8.16
C GLY A 184 1.07 11.26 7.00
N LEU A 185 2.36 10.97 7.26
CA LEU A 185 3.29 10.43 6.25
C LEU A 185 2.92 9.00 5.86
N LEU A 186 2.73 8.76 4.56
CA LEU A 186 2.43 7.43 4.00
C LEU A 186 3.63 6.78 3.30
N LYS A 187 4.51 7.61 2.72
CA LYS A 187 5.72 7.17 2.02
C LYS A 187 6.73 8.31 2.03
N TYR A 188 7.99 7.92 2.22
CA TYR A 188 9.16 8.72 1.94
C TYR A 188 10.04 7.99 0.95
N TRP A 189 10.58 8.70 -0.04
CA TRP A 189 11.51 8.13 -1.00
C TRP A 189 12.56 9.14 -1.38
N PHE A 190 13.81 8.72 -1.50
CA PHE A 190 14.89 9.52 -2.05
C PHE A 190 15.74 8.69 -3.00
N GLY A 191 16.18 9.34 -4.07
CA GLY A 191 17.04 8.74 -5.07
C GLY A 191 18.52 8.99 -4.80
N ASN A 192 19.34 8.47 -5.71
CA ASN A 192 20.75 8.81 -5.80
C ASN A 192 20.90 10.15 -6.55
N VAL A 193 21.99 10.88 -6.27
CA VAL A 193 22.31 12.08 -7.04
C VAL A 193 22.84 11.70 -8.42
N ASP A 194 22.51 12.50 -9.45
CA ASP A 194 23.03 12.29 -10.79
C ASP A 194 24.46 12.84 -10.97
N GLY A 195 25.01 12.75 -12.20
CA GLY A 195 26.35 13.24 -12.51
C GLY A 195 26.55 14.73 -12.30
N GLU A 196 25.47 15.52 -12.31
CA GLU A 196 25.44 16.96 -12.02
C GLU A 196 25.13 17.23 -10.53
N ARG A 197 25.20 16.18 -9.69
CA ARG A 197 24.89 16.21 -8.25
C ARG A 197 23.45 16.62 -7.92
N ARG A 198 22.51 16.40 -8.85
CA ARG A 198 21.09 16.72 -8.65
C ARG A 198 20.37 15.54 -8.01
N GLY A 199 19.60 15.82 -6.97
CA GLY A 199 18.85 14.82 -6.22
C GLY A 199 17.35 15.07 -6.25
N LEU A 200 16.58 14.02 -5.96
CA LEU A 200 15.16 14.11 -5.69
C LEU A 200 14.79 13.28 -4.47
N ALA A 201 14.01 13.88 -3.58
CA ALA A 201 13.28 13.20 -2.52
C ALA A 201 11.79 13.56 -2.62
N THR A 202 10.92 12.67 -2.15
CA THR A 202 9.47 12.87 -2.18
C THR A 202 8.82 12.28 -0.95
N CYS A 203 7.78 12.96 -0.48
CA CYS A 203 6.90 12.49 0.58
C CYS A 203 5.47 12.46 0.09
N GLU A 204 4.76 11.39 0.39
CA GLU A 204 3.33 11.24 0.17
C GLU A 204 2.61 11.30 1.52
N PHE A 205 1.69 12.25 1.66
CA PHE A 205 0.96 12.52 2.91
C PHE A 205 -0.54 12.31 2.74
N SER A 206 -1.19 11.88 3.83
CA SER A 206 -2.64 11.96 4.00
C SER A 206 -3.05 13.17 4.82
N THR A 207 -4.28 13.64 4.63
CA THR A 207 -4.94 14.50 5.61
C THR A 207 -5.23 13.71 6.88
N LEU A 208 -4.78 14.21 8.04
CA LEU A 208 -5.20 13.73 9.35
C LEU A 208 -6.68 14.00 9.59
#